data_AF-I3D238-F1
#
_entry.id   AF-I3D238-F1
#
_cell.length_a   1.000
_cell.length_b   1.000
_cell.length_c   1.000
_cell.angle_alpha   90.00
_cell.angle_beta   90.00
_cell.angle_gamma   90.00
#
_symmetry.space_group_name_H-M   'P 1'
#
loop_
_entity.id
_entity.type
_entity.pdbx_description
1 polymer ?
#
loop_
_entity_poly.entity_id
_entity_poly.type
_entity_poly.pdbx_seq_one_letter_code
_entity_poly.pdbx_strand_id
1 'polypeptide(L)'
;MSGKLKLTGGSDKSGVPMRNDIHGAARKQVLLSKGVGLQNAEIGQRKRKLMRGDTVSEEIYQVNCKFDGELPVEAPTEDSVEKTEDKKE
;
A
#
# COMPACT_ATOMS: atom_id res chain seq x y z
N MET A 1 -5.56 -25.21 -2.48
CA MET A 1 -4.43 -24.31 -2.12
C MET A 1 -4.87 -23.47 -0.93
N SER A 2 -4.96 -24.06 0.25
CA SER A 2 -5.28 -23.36 1.49
C SER A 2 -4.00 -22.72 2.05
N GLY A 3 -4.01 -21.42 2.32
CA GLY A 3 -2.88 -20.72 2.96
C GLY A 3 -2.09 -19.72 2.10
N LYS A 4 -2.51 -19.41 0.87
CA LYS A 4 -1.82 -18.40 0.06
C LYS A 4 -2.23 -16.97 0.43
N LEU A 5 -1.23 -16.12 0.62
CA LEU A 5 -1.38 -14.68 0.84
C LEU A 5 -1.06 -13.96 -0.47
N LYS A 6 -2.00 -13.16 -0.97
CA LYS A 6 -1.85 -12.31 -2.17
C LYS A 6 -1.51 -10.89 -1.76
N LEU A 7 -0.41 -10.36 -2.28
CA LEU A 7 -0.10 -8.94 -2.16
C LEU A 7 -1.00 -8.15 -3.12
N THR A 8 -1.69 -7.13 -2.60
CA THR A 8 -2.65 -6.31 -3.35
C THR A 8 -2.16 -4.89 -3.61
N GLY A 9 -1.03 -4.51 -3.00
CA GLY A 9 -0.40 -3.20 -3.16
C GLY A 9 0.23 -2.73 -1.86
N GLY A 10 0.37 -1.42 -1.72
CA GLY A 10 1.01 -0.79 -0.57
C GLY A 10 1.26 0.69 -0.78
N SER A 11 2.01 1.28 0.13
CA SER A 11 2.46 2.67 0.06
C SER A 11 3.91 2.84 0.49
N ASP A 12 4.61 3.73 -0.20
CA ASP A 12 5.94 4.19 0.20
C ASP A 12 5.87 5.08 1.45
N LYS A 13 7.00 5.28 2.13
CA LYS A 13 7.14 6.27 3.22
C LYS A 13 6.61 7.67 2.90
N SER A 14 6.64 8.08 1.63
CA SER A 14 6.13 9.37 1.17
C SER A 14 4.61 9.36 0.85
N GLY A 15 3.90 8.26 1.13
CA GLY A 15 2.49 8.09 0.80
C GLY A 15 2.22 7.83 -0.68
N VAL A 16 3.26 7.57 -1.49
CA VAL A 16 3.10 7.24 -2.91
C VAL A 16 2.54 5.82 -3.03
N PRO A 17 1.39 5.62 -3.69
CA PRO A 17 0.80 4.30 -3.81
C PRO A 17 1.58 3.41 -4.80
N MET A 18 1.64 2.12 -4.49
CA MET A 18 2.15 1.10 -5.40
C MET A 18 1.11 0.76 -6.47
N ARG A 19 1.59 0.49 -7.69
CA ARG A 19 0.74 0.08 -8.81
C ARG A 19 1.35 -1.09 -9.57
N ASN A 20 0.56 -2.14 -9.75
CA ASN A 20 0.98 -3.41 -10.35
C ASN A 20 1.42 -3.32 -11.81
N ASP A 21 0.95 -2.30 -12.55
CA ASP A 21 1.34 -2.12 -13.97
C ASP A 21 2.79 -1.62 -14.12
N ILE A 22 3.32 -0.99 -13.07
CA ILE A 22 4.63 -0.36 -13.10
C ILE A 22 5.64 -1.36 -12.55
N HIS A 23 6.48 -1.87 -13.45
CA HIS A 23 7.48 -2.85 -13.09
C HIS A 23 8.69 -2.18 -12.43
N GLY A 24 9.13 -2.79 -11.33
CA GLY A 24 10.37 -2.50 -10.61
C GLY A 24 10.16 -1.73 -9.31
N ALA A 25 11.24 -1.57 -8.54
CA ALA A 25 11.20 -0.90 -7.24
C ALA A 25 11.32 0.64 -7.33
N ALA A 26 11.43 1.23 -8.52
CA ALA A 26 11.66 2.67 -8.65
C ALA A 26 10.35 3.48 -8.67
N ARG A 27 10.45 4.76 -8.30
CA ARG A 27 9.38 5.74 -8.49
C ARG A 27 9.40 6.26 -9.93
N LYS A 28 8.27 6.20 -10.63
CA LYS A 28 8.12 6.66 -12.01
C LYS A 28 6.94 7.61 -12.14
N GLN A 29 7.09 8.65 -12.97
CA GLN A 29 5.98 9.53 -13.31
C GLN A 29 5.20 8.95 -14.49
N VAL A 30 3.94 8.60 -14.26
CA VAL A 30 3.08 7.94 -15.26
C VAL A 30 1.86 8.80 -15.54
N LEU A 31 1.42 8.84 -16.80
CA LEU A 31 0.19 9.52 -17.20
C LEU A 31 -1.02 8.65 -16.84
N LEU A 32 -1.67 8.99 -15.73
CA LEU A 32 -2.79 8.21 -15.20
C LEU A 32 -4.12 8.75 -15.72
N SER A 33 -5.00 7.82 -16.06
CA SER A 33 -6.44 8.02 -16.09
C SER A 33 -7.03 7.76 -14.69
N LYS A 34 -8.37 7.88 -14.55
CA LYS A 34 -9.08 7.50 -13.32
C LYS A 34 -8.65 6.10 -12.83
N GLY A 35 -8.25 5.99 -11.55
CA GLY A 35 -7.79 4.75 -10.95
C GLY A 35 -6.84 4.92 -9.77
N VAL A 36 -5.99 3.92 -9.51
CA VAL A 36 -5.02 3.93 -8.41
C VAL A 36 -4.01 5.07 -8.60
N GLY A 37 -3.92 5.97 -7.61
CA GLY A 37 -3.14 7.22 -7.65
C GLY A 37 -3.93 8.46 -8.12
N LEU A 38 -5.08 8.28 -8.78
CA LEU A 38 -5.96 9.35 -9.22
C LEU A 38 -7.43 8.89 -9.19
N GLN A 39 -8.01 8.85 -7.99
CA GLN A 39 -9.40 8.43 -7.80
C GLN A 39 -10.40 9.48 -8.29
N ASN A 40 -10.14 10.74 -7.94
CA ASN A 40 -10.94 11.89 -8.37
C ASN A 40 -10.36 12.42 -9.69
N ALA A 41 -10.88 11.92 -10.80
CA ALA A 41 -10.62 12.42 -12.14
C ALA A 41 -11.94 12.74 -12.83
N GLU A 42 -12.01 13.89 -13.48
CA GLU A 42 -13.10 14.23 -14.37
C GLU A 42 -13.05 13.37 -15.65
N ILE A 43 -14.18 13.30 -16.38
CA ILE A 43 -14.27 12.53 -17.61
C ILE A 43 -13.26 13.12 -18.63
N GLY A 44 -12.33 12.28 -19.09
CA GLY A 44 -11.27 12.70 -20.02
C GLY A 44 -10.01 13.30 -19.37
N GLN A 45 -10.01 13.54 -18.06
CA GLN A 45 -8.84 14.08 -17.38
C GLN A 45 -7.75 13.01 -17.22
N ARG A 46 -6.56 13.32 -17.71
CA ARG A 46 -5.34 12.54 -17.48
C ARG A 46 -4.31 13.41 -16.79
N LYS A 47 -3.71 12.91 -15.70
CA LYS A 47 -2.69 13.64 -14.94
C LYS A 47 -1.44 12.80 -14.82
N ARG A 48 -0.28 13.41 -15.06
CA ARG A 48 1.01 12.79 -14.78
C ARG A 48 1.27 12.89 -13.28
N LYS A 49 1.38 11.74 -12.60
CA LYS A 49 1.68 11.65 -11.17
C LYS A 49 2.82 10.67 -10.92
N LEU A 50 3.53 10.89 -9.83
CA LEU A 50 4.53 9.97 -9.33
C LEU A 50 3.83 8.75 -8.73
N MET A 51 4.27 7.56 -9.14
CA MET A 51 3.77 6.28 -8.66
C MET A 51 4.95 5.36 -8.33
N ARG A 52 4.74 4.45 -7.38
CA ARG A 52 5.70 3.39 -7.06
C ARG A 52 5.38 2.15 -7.88
N GLY A 53 6.41 1.42 -8.28
CA GLY A 53 6.22 0.12 -8.91
C GLY A 53 5.77 -0.98 -7.96
N ASP A 54 5.66 -2.17 -8.51
CA ASP A 54 5.11 -3.37 -7.90
C ASP A 54 6.09 -4.12 -6.98
N THR A 55 7.38 -3.91 -7.17
CA THR A 55 8.42 -4.67 -6.48
C THR A 55 8.61 -4.16 -5.06
N VAL A 56 8.53 -5.06 -4.07
CA VAL A 56 8.71 -4.70 -2.66
C VAL A 56 10.17 -4.41 -2.36
N SER A 57 10.44 -3.24 -1.77
CA SER A 57 11.77 -2.76 -1.36
C SER A 57 11.70 -2.16 0.04
N GLU A 58 12.85 -1.93 0.67
CA GLU A 58 12.98 -1.40 2.04
C GLU A 58 12.33 -0.02 2.26
N GLU A 59 12.07 0.75 1.20
CA GLU A 59 11.44 2.07 1.30
C GLU A 59 9.91 2.02 1.51
N ILE A 60 9.30 0.83 1.41
CA ILE A 60 7.86 0.62 1.54
C ILE A 60 7.48 0.61 3.01
N TYR A 61 6.45 1.37 3.35
CA TYR A 61 6.00 1.51 4.73
C TYR A 61 4.81 0.59 5.05
N GLN A 62 3.87 0.45 4.11
CA GLN A 62 2.69 -0.39 4.27
C GLN A 62 2.58 -1.36 3.10
N VAL A 63 2.28 -2.62 3.39
CA VAL A 63 1.97 -3.65 2.40
C VAL A 63 0.58 -4.20 2.67
N ASN A 64 -0.27 -4.23 1.64
CA ASN A 64 -1.64 -4.71 1.73
C ASN A 64 -1.72 -6.15 1.23
N CYS A 65 -2.32 -7.03 2.04
CA CYS A 65 -2.38 -8.46 1.80
C CYS A 65 -3.82 -8.98 1.86
N LYS A 66 -4.16 -9.91 0.97
CA LYS A 66 -5.43 -10.65 0.98
C LYS A 66 -5.14 -12.13 1.18
N PHE A 67 -5.87 -12.77 2.09
CA PHE A 67 -5.79 -14.22 2.31
C PHE A 67 -6.90 -14.92 1.51
N ASP A 68 -6.56 -15.97 0.76
CA ASP A 68 -7.51 -16.72 -0.09
C ASP A 68 -8.07 -18.00 0.58
N GLY A 69 -7.79 -18.24 1.87
CA GLY A 69 -8.30 -19.39 2.63
C GLY A 69 -9.41 -19.05 3.63
N GLU A 70 -10.02 -20.07 4.23
CA GLU A 70 -10.88 -19.91 5.40
C GLU A 70 -10.02 -19.51 6.60
N LEU A 71 -10.23 -18.30 7.11
CA LEU A 71 -9.71 -17.85 8.39
C LEU A 71 -10.68 -18.34 9.48
N PRO A 72 -10.23 -19.05 10.53
CA PRO A 72 -10.94 -18.98 11.79
C PRO A 72 -10.83 -17.53 12.25
N VAL A 73 -11.95 -16.80 12.16
CA VAL A 73 -12.00 -15.39 12.55
C VAL A 73 -11.95 -15.30 14.07
N GLU A 74 -10.76 -15.10 14.61
CA GLU A 74 -10.63 -14.24 15.79
C GLU A 74 -10.45 -12.83 15.25
N ALA A 75 -11.41 -11.96 15.59
CA ALA A 75 -11.39 -10.55 15.27
C ALA A 75 -10.06 -9.93 15.72
N PRO A 76 -9.48 -8.97 14.98
CA PRO A 76 -8.31 -8.26 15.46
C PRO A 76 -8.71 -7.52 16.74
N THR A 77 -8.17 -7.94 17.88
CA THR A 77 -8.26 -7.20 19.13
C THR A 77 -7.60 -5.84 18.93
N GLU A 78 -8.37 -4.84 19.30
CA GLU A 78 -7.93 -3.51 19.68
C GLU A 78 -6.75 -3.64 20.67
N ASP A 79 -5.52 -3.32 20.24
CA ASP A 79 -4.46 -2.93 21.16
C ASP A 79 -4.11 -1.46 20.91
N SER A 80 -4.78 -0.66 21.73
CA SER A 80 -4.54 0.71 22.14
C SER A 80 -3.06 1.10 22.32
N VAL A 81 -2.70 2.26 21.78
CA VAL A 81 -2.23 3.46 22.52
C VAL A 81 -1.42 3.24 23.82
N GLU A 82 -0.21 3.83 23.83
CA GLU A 82 0.60 4.27 24.99
C GLU A 82 1.36 3.25 25.87
N LYS A 83 2.70 3.26 25.76
CA LYS A 83 3.65 3.63 26.85
C LYS A 83 5.12 3.45 26.45
N THR A 84 5.82 4.55 26.23
CA THR A 84 7.20 4.72 26.74
C THR A 84 7.43 6.22 27.00
N GLU A 85 6.81 6.71 28.07
CA GLU A 85 7.20 7.96 28.75
C GLU A 85 8.46 7.70 29.60
N ASP A 86 9.40 8.64 29.51
CA ASP A 86 10.25 9.15 30.57
C ASP A 86 10.85 8.20 31.62
N LYS A 87 12.18 8.04 31.55
CA LYS A 87 13.02 7.88 32.74
C LYS A 87 13.88 9.12 32.91
N LYS A 88 13.41 9.98 33.82
CA LYS A 88 14.15 11.05 34.49
C LYS A 88 15.24 10.44 35.38
N GLU A 89 16.48 10.81 35.14
CA GLU A 89 17.52 11.06 36.15
C GLU A 89 18.43 12.19 35.65
#